data_AF-A0A2V7RM89-F1
#
_entry.id   AF-A0A2V7RM89-F1
#
_cell.length_a   1.000
_cell.length_b   1.000
_cell.length_c   1.000
_cell.angle_alpha   90.00
_cell.angle_beta   90.00
_cell.angle_gamma   90.00
#
_symmetry.space_group_name_H-M   'P 1'
#
loop_
_entity.id
_entity.type
_entity.pdbx_description
1 polymer ?
#
loop_
_entity_poly.entity_id
_entity_poly.type
_entity_poly.pdbx_seq_one_letter_code
_entity_poly.pdbx_strand_id
1 'polypeptide(L)' 'MKLNDLVLTSKLVADTSGRLEKIALLAALLKRLAPNEVPIAIGFLTGWPRQGKLGVGWASVAEARPTVS' A
#
# COMPACT_ATOMS: atom_id res chain seq x y z
N MET A 1 -7.19 -10.30 -3.41
CA MET A 1 -6.92 -8.91 -3.83
C MET A 1 -5.77 -8.87 -4.81
N LYS A 2 -5.89 -8.09 -5.90
CA LYS A 2 -4.75 -7.77 -6.78
C LYS A 2 -3.94 -6.61 -6.18
N LEU A 3 -2.61 -6.66 -6.26
CA LEU A 3 -1.73 -5.58 -5.77
C LEU A 3 -2.07 -4.22 -6.40
N ASN A 4 -2.51 -4.22 -7.66
CA ASN A 4 -2.94 -3.01 -8.36
C ASN A 4 -4.08 -2.27 -7.64
N ASP A 5 -5.06 -2.98 -7.09
CA ASP A 5 -6.20 -2.36 -6.41
C ASP A 5 -5.74 -1.56 -5.18
N LEU A 6 -4.81 -2.15 -4.42
CA LEU A 6 -4.21 -1.53 -3.24
C LEU A 6 -3.43 -0.26 -3.61
N VAL A 7 -2.62 -0.33 -4.68
CA VAL A 7 -1.82 0.80 -5.17
C VAL A 7 -2.73 1.94 -5.63
N LEU A 8 -3.78 1.63 -6.39
CA LEU A 8 -4.75 2.64 -6.84
C LEU A 8 -5.48 3.30 -5.67
N THR A 9 -5.96 2.52 -4.69
CA THR A 9 -6.58 3.09 -3.48
C THR A 9 -5.60 3.95 -2.70
N SER A 10 -4.35 3.50 -2.52
CA SER A 10 -3.32 4.27 -1.82
C SER A 10 -3.05 5.61 -2.50
N LYS A 11 -2.95 5.62 -3.84
CA LYS A 11 -2.80 6.85 -4.62
C LYS A 11 -4.01 7.80 -4.45
N LEU A 12 -5.23 7.29 -4.56
CA LEU A 12 -6.44 8.11 -4.36
C LEU A 12 -6.48 8.72 -2.95
N VAL A 13 -6.15 7.95 -1.92
CA VAL A 13 -6.09 8.43 -0.53
C VAL A 13 -5.02 9.53 -0.35
N ALA A 14 -3.89 9.42 -1.05
CA ALA A 14 -2.84 10.44 -1.05
C ALA A 14 -3.30 11.73 -1.75
N ASP A 15 -4.01 11.60 -2.88
CA ASP A 15 -4.48 12.72 -3.70
C ASP A 15 -5.71 13.44 -3.08
N THR A 16 -6.47 12.78 -2.20
CA THR A 16 -7.62 13.36 -1.47
C THR A 16 -7.19 14.26 -0.30
N SER A 17 -7.91 15.37 -0.06
CA SER A 17 -7.70 16.25 1.11
C SER A 17 -8.67 15.98 2.28
N GLY A 18 -9.87 15.45 2.00
CA GLY A 18 -10.91 15.20 3.01
C GLY A 18 -10.72 13.91 3.81
N ARG A 19 -10.68 14.01 5.14
CA ARG A 19 -10.53 12.82 6.03
C ARG A 19 -11.64 11.78 5.84
N LEU A 20 -12.90 12.21 5.73
CA LEU A 20 -14.03 11.29 5.55
C LEU A 20 -13.97 10.54 4.22
N GLU A 21 -13.53 11.21 3.17
CA GLU A 21 -13.37 10.60 1.85
C GLU A 21 -12.22 9.57 1.85
N LYS A 22 -11.09 9.88 2.50
CA LYS A 22 -10.03 8.88 2.73
C LYS A 22 -10.56 7.64 3.47
N ILE A 23 -11.36 7.83 4.52
CA ILE A 23 -11.98 6.74 5.26
C ILE A 23 -12.89 5.92 4.34
N ALA A 24 -13.70 6.56 3.50
CA ALA A 24 -14.59 5.89 2.57
C ALA A 24 -13.81 5.03 1.55
N LEU A 25 -12.73 5.56 0.98
CA LEU A 25 -11.85 4.83 0.05
C LEU A 25 -11.22 3.60 0.71
N LEU A 26 -10.67 3.76 1.91
CA LEU A 26 -10.07 2.65 2.67
C LEU A 26 -11.13 1.60 3.04
N ALA A 27 -12.30 2.02 3.52
CA ALA A 27 -13.39 1.12 3.86
C ALA A 27 -13.90 0.33 2.64
N ALA A 28 -14.01 0.99 1.48
CA ALA A 28 -14.42 0.34 0.24
C ALA A 28 -13.43 -0.74 -0.20
N LEU A 29 -12.12 -0.49 -0.07
CA LEU A 29 -11.11 -1.51 -0.32
C LEU A 29 -11.23 -2.67 0.67
N LEU A 30 -11.23 -2.38 1.98
CA LEU A 30 -11.21 -3.40 3.03
C LEU A 30 -12.44 -4.32 2.98
N LYS A 31 -13.63 -3.80 2.63
CA LYS A 31 -14.87 -4.58 2.47
C LYS A 31 -14.80 -5.63 1.35
N ARG A 32 -13.91 -5.45 0.36
CA ARG A 32 -13.74 -6.38 -0.78
C ARG A 32 -12.71 -7.47 -0.53
N LEU A 33 -11.97 -7.40 0.58
CA LEU A 33 -10.89 -8.33 0.89
C LEU A 33 -11.46 -9.60 1.52
N ALA A 34 -10.85 -10.75 1.18
CA ALA A 34 -11.05 -11.93 1.99
C ALA A 34 -10.42 -11.72 3.39
N PRO A 35 -10.94 -12.35 4.46
CA PRO A 35 -10.46 -12.11 5.82
C PRO A 35 -8.95 -12.30 6.02
N ASN A 36 -8.35 -13.26 5.31
CA ASN A 36 -6.91 -13.53 5.34
C ASN A 36 -6.07 -12.48 4.58
N GLU A 37 -6.68 -11.67 3.73
CA GLU A 37 -6.00 -10.62 2.96
C GLU A 37 -5.95 -9.29 3.72
N VAL A 38 -6.87 -9.07 4.67
CA VAL A 38 -6.94 -7.83 5.45
C VAL A 38 -5.62 -7.51 6.18
N PRO A 39 -4.98 -8.44 6.92
CA PRO A 39 -3.71 -8.15 7.59
C PRO A 39 -2.58 -7.79 6.61
N ILE A 40 -2.64 -8.31 5.38
CA ILE A 40 -1.65 -8.05 4.34
C ILE A 40 -1.83 -6.64 3.80
N ALA A 41 -3.06 -6.26 3.43
CA ALA A 41 -3.38 -4.92 2.96
C ALA A 41 -3.03 -3.84 4.00
N ILE A 42 -3.36 -4.07 5.27
CA ILE A 42 -3.01 -3.15 6.36
C ILE A 42 -1.49 -2.98 6.47
N GLY A 43 -0.73 -4.08 6.44
CA GLY A 43 0.74 -4.02 6.51
C GLY A 43 1.36 -3.20 5.38
N PHE A 44 0.83 -3.30 4.16
CA PHE A 44 1.28 -2.45 3.07
C PHE A 44 0.88 -0.97 3.24
N LEU A 45 -0.36 -0.69 3.66
CA LEU A 45 -0.86 0.68 3.82
C LEU A 45 -0.16 1.48 4.93
N THR A 46 0.33 0.79 5.96
CA THR A 46 1.02 1.42 7.10
C THR A 46 2.54 1.37 6.99
N GLY A 47 3.10 0.80 5.91
CA GLY A 47 4.54 0.61 5.77
C GLY A 47 5.11 -0.42 6.75
N TRP A 48 4.27 -1.33 7.25
CA TRP A 48 4.64 -2.40 8.19
C TRP A 48 4.37 -3.78 7.57
N PRO A 49 5.18 -4.21 6.58
CA PRO A 49 5.02 -5.53 6.00
C PRO A 49 5.16 -6.61 7.09
N ARG A 50 4.44 -7.73 6.93
CA ARG A 50 4.37 -8.81 7.94
C ARG A 50 5.73 -9.38 8.33
N GLN A 51 6.73 -9.23 7.45
CA GLN A 51 8.09 -9.70 7.63
C GLN A 51 8.97 -8.77 8.50
N GLY A 52 8.43 -7.65 9.00
CA GLY A 52 9.20 -6.66 9.75
C GLY A 52 10.02 -5.73 8.84
N LYS A 53 11.02 -5.04 9.40
CA LYS A 53 11.91 -4.18 8.61
C LYS A 53 12.63 -5.03 7.56
N LEU A 54 12.47 -4.69 6.29
CA LEU A 54 13.12 -5.39 5.17
C LEU A 54 14.64 -5.18 5.13
N GLY A 55 15.21 -4.32 5.97
CA GLY A 55 16.64 -3.99 5.96
C GLY A 55 17.09 -3.18 4.75
N VAL A 56 16.16 -2.71 3.91
CA VAL A 56 16.44 -1.97 2.69
C VAL A 56 16.34 -0.47 2.95
N GLY A 57 17.43 0.26 2.72
CA GLY A 57 17.47 1.72 2.77
C GLY A 57 17.21 2.36 1.40
N TRP A 58 16.93 3.67 1.39
CA TRP A 58 16.71 4.43 0.15
C TRP A 58 17.89 4.35 -0.84
N ALA A 59 19.12 4.24 -0.34
CA ALA A 59 20.31 4.05 -1.17
C ALA A 59 20.27 2.71 -1.94
N SER A 60 19.96 1.61 -1.26
CA SER A 60 19.83 0.28 -1.88
C SER A 60 18.70 0.24 -2.92
N VAL A 61 17.58 0.93 -2.67
CA VAL A 61 16.49 1.05 -3.67
C VAL A 61 16.94 1.87 -4.88
N ALA A 62 17.71 2.94 -4.67
CA ALA A 62 18.21 3.77 -5.76
C ALA A 62 19.20 3.00 -6.65
N GLU A 63 20.06 2.18 -6.06
CA GLU A 63 21.00 1.30 -6.78
C GLU A 63 20.29 0.17 -7.53
N ALA A 64 19.26 -0.42 -6.93
CA ALA A 64 18.48 -1.50 -7.54
C ALA A 64 17.52 -1.05 -8.66
N ARG A 65 17.40 0.27 -8.93
CA ARG A 65 16.56 0.75 -10.03
C ARG A 65 17.19 0.30 -11.35
N PRO A 66 16.46 -0.46 -12.20
CA PRO A 66 16.99 -0.85 -13.49
C PRO A 66 17.32 0.40 -14.30
N THR A 67 18.54 0.47 -14.83
CA THR A 67 18.89 1.44 -15.86
C THR A 67 18.09 1.07 -17.09
N VAL A 68 17.09 1.90 -17.42
CA VAL A 68 16.31 1.77 -18.66
C VAL A 68 17.30 1.73 -19.82
N SER A 69 17.35 0.60 -20.54
CA SER A 69 17.93 0.51 -21.89
C SER A 69 16.84 0.72 -22.92
#